data_AF-A0A9E2YU11-F1
#
_entry.id   AF-A0A9E2YU11-F1
#
_cell.length_a   1.000
_cell.length_b   1.000
_cell.length_c   1.000
_cell.angle_alpha   90.00
_cell.angle_beta   90.00
_cell.angle_gamma   90.00
#
_symmetry.space_group_name_H-M   'P 1'
#
loop_
_entity.id
_entity.type
_entity.pdbx_description
1 polymer ?
#
loop_
_entity_poly.entity_id
_entity_poly.type
_entity_poly.pdbx_seq_one_letter_code
_entity_poly.pdbx_strand_id
1 'polypeptide(L)'
;MDQVSGGGVSGFLPKLKGGPSRLDDGKSAGITIPNFQNIDKATARKDFIRGYVMNATGGQTEFPTYAASIPGYGSEWKKEVKSRYVAQ
;
A
#
# COMPACT_ATOMS: atom_id res chain seq x y z
N MET A 1 -2.26 -9.78 22.46
CA MET A 1 -1.39 -9.06 21.50
C MET A 1 -1.49 -7.59 21.86
N ASP A 2 -0.40 -6.99 22.36
CA ASP A 2 -0.40 -5.71 23.09
C ASP A 2 0.09 -4.53 22.21
N GLN A 3 -0.15 -4.63 20.90
CA GLN A 3 0.21 -3.63 19.91
C GLN A 3 -0.99 -2.80 19.53
N VAL A 4 -0.83 -1.48 19.58
CA VAL A 4 -1.77 -0.51 19.02
C VAL A 4 -1.23 -0.10 17.66
N SER A 5 -1.99 -0.37 16.61
CA SER A 5 -1.66 0.05 15.24
C SER A 5 -2.22 1.44 14.97
N GLY A 6 -1.39 2.35 14.44
CA GLY A 6 -1.82 3.67 13.98
C GLY A 6 -2.28 3.65 12.52
N GLY A 7 -2.90 4.76 12.07
CA GLY A 7 -3.28 4.94 10.67
C GLY A 7 -2.07 4.96 9.73
N GLY A 8 -2.20 4.31 8.57
CA GLY A 8 -1.18 4.30 7.52
C GLY A 8 -1.35 5.43 6.51
N VAL A 9 -0.30 5.67 5.71
CA VAL A 9 -0.35 6.54 4.53
C VAL A 9 -0.01 5.74 3.28
N SER A 10 -0.69 6.05 2.18
CA SER A 10 -0.44 5.46 0.86
C SER A 10 -0.24 6.56 -0.17
N GLY A 11 0.58 6.31 -1.20
CA GLY A 11 0.81 7.28 -2.26
C GLY A 11 1.56 6.69 -3.45
N PHE A 12 1.78 7.52 -4.45
CA PHE A 12 2.53 7.17 -5.65
C PHE A 12 3.95 7.72 -5.59
N LEU A 13 4.92 6.95 -6.08
CA LEU A 13 6.29 7.42 -6.31
C LEU A 13 6.39 7.99 -7.74
N PRO A 14 6.44 9.32 -7.95
CA PRO A 14 6.36 9.91 -9.28
C PRO A 14 7.46 9.43 -10.23
N LYS A 15 8.66 9.15 -9.68
CA LYS A 15 9.81 8.63 -10.43
C LYS A 15 9.59 7.24 -11.04
N LEU A 16 8.63 6.46 -10.55
CA LEU A 16 8.31 5.13 -11.05
C LEU A 16 7.17 5.13 -12.08
N LYS A 17 6.54 6.29 -12.32
CA LYS A 17 5.42 6.40 -13.27
C LYS A 17 5.88 6.10 -14.70
N GLY A 18 5.17 5.20 -15.37
CA GLY A 18 5.47 4.82 -16.76
C GLY A 18 6.70 3.93 -16.93
N GLY A 19 7.31 3.47 -15.82
CA GLY A 19 8.36 2.46 -15.87
C GLY A 19 7.83 1.08 -16.31
N PRO A 20 8.72 0.13 -16.59
CA PRO A 20 8.32 -1.23 -16.92
C PRO A 20 7.59 -1.89 -15.75
N SER A 21 6.60 -2.73 -16.05
CA SER A 21 5.95 -3.58 -15.04
C SER A 21 6.97 -4.48 -14.37
N ARG A 22 6.83 -4.64 -13.06
CA ARG A 22 7.69 -5.45 -12.20
C ARG A 22 6.84 -6.47 -11.47
N LEU A 23 7.47 -7.55 -11.02
CA LEU A 23 6.82 -8.53 -10.14
C LEU A 23 6.70 -7.95 -8.72
N ASP A 24 5.96 -6.86 -8.57
CA ASP A 24 5.82 -6.17 -7.30
C ASP A 24 4.99 -6.98 -6.29
N ASP A 25 4.04 -7.78 -6.78
CA ASP A 25 3.18 -8.65 -5.95
C ASP A 25 3.78 -10.05 -5.69
N GLY A 26 4.85 -10.44 -6.37
CA GLY A 26 5.45 -11.76 -6.18
C GLY A 26 6.24 -11.90 -4.89
N LYS A 27 6.54 -10.78 -4.21
CA LYS A 27 7.16 -10.80 -2.89
C LYS A 27 6.08 -10.77 -1.82
N SER A 28 5.89 -11.90 -1.14
CA SER A 28 4.90 -12.05 -0.06
C SER A 28 5.12 -11.11 1.14
N ALA A 29 6.31 -10.51 1.28
CA ALA A 29 6.66 -9.64 2.39
C ALA A 29 7.11 -8.25 1.92
N GLY A 30 6.46 -7.23 2.49
CA GLY A 30 6.89 -5.83 2.37
C GLY A 30 8.21 -5.55 3.10
N ILE A 31 8.44 -4.29 3.44
CA ILE A 31 9.54 -3.83 4.28
C ILE A 31 9.03 -3.76 5.72
N THR A 32 9.70 -4.46 6.64
CA THR A 32 9.50 -4.27 8.07
C THR A 32 10.73 -3.58 8.64
N ILE A 33 10.50 -2.43 9.27
CA ILE A 33 11.48 -1.78 10.11
C ILE A 33 11.23 -2.30 11.53
N PRO A 34 12.14 -3.13 12.08
CA PRO A 34 11.96 -3.71 13.40
C PRO A 34 12.08 -2.63 14.48
N ASN A 35 11.65 -2.97 15.69
CA ASN A 35 11.86 -2.11 16.83
C ASN A 35 13.37 -1.92 17.11
N PHE A 36 13.82 -0.68 17.27
CA PHE A 36 15.19 -0.32 17.65
C PHE A 36 15.37 0.14 19.10
N GLN A 37 14.29 0.21 19.89
CA GLN A 37 14.30 0.62 21.29
C GLN A 37 14.33 -0.61 22.21
N ASN A 38 15.00 -0.49 23.36
CA ASN A 38 15.10 -1.53 24.40
C ASN A 38 15.75 -2.84 23.93
N ILE A 39 16.70 -2.79 23.00
CA ILE A 39 17.45 -3.98 22.55
C ILE A 39 18.66 -4.23 23.45
N ASP A 40 19.26 -3.17 23.98
CA ASP A 40 20.46 -3.21 24.81
C ASP A 40 20.44 -2.10 25.87
N LYS A 41 21.51 -2.02 26.67
CA LYS A 41 21.64 -0.97 27.71
C LYS A 41 21.69 0.45 27.13
N ALA A 42 22.19 0.61 25.89
CA ALA A 42 22.33 1.91 25.25
C ALA A 42 20.99 2.45 24.71
N THR A 43 20.10 1.54 24.31
CA THR A 43 18.77 1.82 23.76
C THR A 43 17.64 1.68 24.81
N ALA A 44 18.00 1.44 26.07
CA ALA A 44 17.04 1.23 27.15
C ALA A 44 16.34 2.53 27.58
N ARG A 45 15.02 2.47 27.68
CA ARG A 45 14.15 3.58 28.10
C ARG A 45 13.30 3.17 29.30
N LYS A 46 13.34 3.96 30.36
CA LYS A 46 12.57 3.69 31.61
C LYS A 46 11.11 4.15 31.52
N ASP A 47 10.85 5.13 30.67
CA ASP A 47 9.56 5.78 30.42
C ASP A 47 8.82 5.17 29.22
N PHE A 48 9.48 4.31 28.45
CA PHE A 48 8.96 3.81 27.19
C PHE A 48 9.38 2.35 26.97
N ILE A 49 8.47 1.44 27.30
CA ILE A 49 8.74 -0.01 27.30
C ILE A 49 8.44 -0.63 25.93
N ARG A 50 7.48 -0.03 25.18
CA ARG A 50 7.10 -0.46 23.84
C ARG A 50 8.03 0.19 22.81
N GLY A 51 8.09 -0.34 21.61
CA GLY A 51 8.84 0.27 20.52
C GLY A 51 8.00 0.44 19.27
N TYR A 52 8.53 1.18 18.30
CA TYR A 52 7.85 1.41 17.04
C TYR A 52 8.28 0.37 16.02
N VAL A 53 7.30 -0.24 15.37
CA VAL A 53 7.49 -1.10 14.21
C VAL A 53 6.77 -0.44 13.05
N MET A 54 7.46 -0.31 11.91
CA MET A 54 6.85 0.19 10.69
C MET A 54 6.82 -0.95 9.68
N ASN A 55 5.64 -1.22 9.16
CA ASN A 55 5.48 -2.09 8.01
C ASN A 55 5.11 -1.21 6.81
N ALA A 56 5.80 -1.41 5.70
CA ALA A 56 5.53 -0.76 4.44
C ALA A 56 5.38 -1.81 3.35
N THR A 57 4.47 -1.58 2.43
CA THR A 57 4.36 -2.35 1.20
C THR A 57 4.18 -1.38 0.04
N GLY A 58 4.46 -1.83 -1.17
CA GLY A 58 4.33 -1.02 -2.36
C GLY A 58 4.44 -1.89 -3.59
N GLY A 59 3.76 -1.48 -4.65
CA GLY A 59 3.69 -2.24 -5.88
C GLY A 59 2.52 -1.84 -6.75
N GLN A 60 2.55 -2.27 -8.00
CA GLN A 60 1.33 -2.40 -8.79
C GLN A 60 0.50 -3.54 -8.19
N THR A 61 -0.34 -3.22 -7.20
CA THR A 61 -1.23 -4.19 -6.57
C THR A 61 -2.09 -4.88 -7.63
N GLU A 62 -2.28 -6.20 -7.50
CA GLU A 62 -3.04 -7.07 -8.42
C GLU A 62 -4.41 -6.49 -8.75
N PHE A 63 -5.02 -5.81 -7.77
CA PHE A 63 -6.16 -4.94 -7.98
C PHE A 63 -5.71 -3.47 -8.05
N PRO A 64 -5.98 -2.73 -9.14
CA PRO A 64 -5.65 -1.32 -9.21
C PRO A 64 -6.64 -0.55 -8.34
N THR A 65 -6.34 -0.45 -7.03
CA THR A 65 -7.17 0.27 -6.04
C THR A 65 -7.44 1.72 -6.44
N TYR A 66 -6.52 2.32 -7.20
CA TYR A 66 -6.65 3.66 -7.76
C TYR A 66 -7.54 3.73 -9.01
N ALA A 67 -7.95 2.62 -9.60
CA ALA A 67 -8.72 2.64 -10.84
C ALA A 67 -10.05 3.38 -10.66
N ALA A 68 -10.69 3.27 -9.49
CA ALA A 68 -11.90 4.03 -9.16
C ALA A 68 -11.69 5.56 -9.16
N SER A 69 -10.46 6.04 -9.06
CA SER A 69 -10.11 7.48 -9.12
C SER A 69 -9.76 7.96 -10.54
N ILE A 70 -9.69 7.07 -11.53
CA ILE A 70 -9.39 7.43 -12.92
C ILE A 70 -10.67 7.99 -13.57
N PRO A 71 -10.66 9.22 -14.10
CA PRO A 71 -11.80 9.77 -14.84
C PRO A 71 -12.25 8.84 -15.96
N GLY A 72 -13.55 8.61 -16.11
CA GLY A 72 -14.09 7.67 -17.09
C GLY A 72 -14.08 6.20 -16.66
N TYR A 73 -13.27 5.79 -15.69
CA TYR A 73 -13.21 4.40 -15.25
C TYR A 73 -14.42 4.01 -14.38
N GLY A 74 -14.77 2.71 -14.40
CA GLY A 74 -15.86 2.18 -13.57
C GLY A 74 -17.23 2.44 -14.19
N SER A 75 -18.01 3.37 -13.63
CA SER A 75 -19.42 3.53 -13.98
C SER A 75 -19.65 4.13 -15.37
N GLU A 76 -18.87 5.15 -15.74
CA GLU A 76 -18.95 5.79 -17.06
C GLU A 76 -18.52 4.82 -18.17
N TRP A 77 -17.38 4.14 -18.00
CA TRP A 77 -16.95 3.09 -18.92
C TRP A 77 -17.99 1.97 -19.05
N LYS A 78 -18.59 1.50 -17.95
CA LYS A 78 -19.66 0.48 -18.01
C LYS A 78 -20.89 0.99 -18.76
N LYS A 79 -21.28 2.27 -18.60
CA LYS A 79 -22.39 2.86 -19.36
C LYS A 79 -22.06 2.92 -20.86
N GLU A 80 -20.85 3.30 -21.21
CA GLU A 80 -20.38 3.38 -22.59
C GLU A 80 -20.27 2.01 -23.27
N VAL A 81 -19.82 0.99 -22.53
CA VAL A 81 -19.84 -0.39 -23.02
C VAL A 81 -21.29 -0.83 -23.29
N LYS A 82 -22.20 -0.58 -22.34
CA LYS A 82 -23.63 -0.93 -22.51
C LYS A 82 -24.33 -0.15 -23.61
N SER A 83 -23.97 1.11 -23.86
CA SER A 83 -24.57 1.90 -24.94
C SER A 83 -24.19 1.37 -26.32
N ARG A 84 -22.99 0.77 -26.43
CA ARG A 84 -22.48 0.15 -27.68
C ARG A 84 -22.87 -1.31 -27.82
N TYR A 85 -23.06 -2.01 -26.70
CA TYR A 85 -23.71 -3.32 -26.67
C TYR A 85 -25.22 -3.11 -26.82
N VAL A 86 -25.65 -2.82 -28.04
CA VAL A 86 -27.04 -3.10 -28.45
C VAL A 86 -27.22 -4.62 -28.41
N ALA A 87 -27.46 -5.16 -27.22
CA ALA A 87 -28.26 -6.37 -27.11
C ALA A 87 -29.62 -6.01 -27.72
N GLN A 88 -29.95 -6.67 -28.82
CA GLN A 88 -31.34 -6.82 -29.24
C GLN A 88 -32.16 -7.42 -28.10
#